data_AF-A0A426R559-F1
#
_entry.id   AF-A0A426R559-F1
#
_cell.length_a   1.000
_cell.length_b   1.000
_cell.length_c   1.000
_cell.angle_alpha   90.00
_cell.angle_beta   90.00
_cell.angle_gamma   90.00
#
_symmetry.space_group_name_H-M   'P 1'
#
loop_
_entity.id
_entity.type
_entity.pdbx_description
1 polymer ?
#
loop_
_entity_poly.entity_id
_entity_poly.type
_entity_poly.pdbx_seq_one_letter_code
_entity_poly.pdbx_strand_id
1 'polypeptide(L)' 'MATTTDIAPEEQRALDEIVSRLSEKFPETDSSTVESAVADAHRRFDDTKIRDFVPLFVERHAASALSN' A
#
# COMPACT_ATOMS: atom_id res chain seq x y z
N MET A 1 -16.62 5.30 15.34
CA MET A 1 -15.15 5.42 15.18
C MET A 1 -14.60 4.02 15.12
N ALA A 2 -14.47 3.46 13.91
CA ALA A 2 -13.85 2.15 13.74
C ALA A 2 -12.36 2.31 14.06
N THR A 3 -11.92 1.48 15.00
CA THR A 3 -10.58 1.40 15.57
C THR A 3 -9.54 1.21 14.48
N THR A 4 -8.43 1.95 14.57
CA THR A 4 -7.16 1.64 13.91
C THR A 4 -6.83 0.18 14.19
N THR A 5 -7.22 -0.71 13.29
CA THR A 5 -6.94 -2.15 13.34
C THR A 5 -5.43 -2.29 13.41
N ASP A 6 -4.93 -3.01 14.42
CA ASP A 6 -3.52 -3.36 14.60
C ASP A 6 -2.96 -3.95 13.29
N ILE A 7 -2.40 -3.09 12.44
CA ILE A 7 -1.55 -3.52 11.34
C ILE A 7 -0.33 -4.14 12.01
N ALA A 8 -0.05 -5.40 11.71
CA ALA A 8 1.15 -6.04 12.22
C ALA A 8 2.37 -5.16 11.87
N PRO A 9 3.33 -4.93 12.78
CA PRO A 9 4.50 -4.09 12.52
C PRO A 9 5.25 -4.47 11.23
N GLU A 10 5.20 -5.75 10.87
CA GLU A 10 5.76 -6.30 9.64
C GLU A 10 4.98 -5.85 8.39
N GLU A 11 3.64 -5.83 8.47
CA GLU A 11 2.79 -5.33 7.38
C GLU A 11 3.01 -3.83 7.18
N GLN A 12 3.10 -3.05 8.26
CA GLN A 12 3.39 -1.62 8.15
C GLN A 12 4.75 -1.35 7.50
N ARG A 13 5.80 -2.06 7.93
CA ARG A 13 7.13 -1.96 7.30
C ARG A 13 7.08 -2.32 5.83
N ALA A 14 6.35 -3.37 5.47
CA ALA A 14 6.21 -3.77 4.08
C ALA A 14 5.49 -2.68 3.25
N LEU A 15 4.48 -2.00 3.80
CA LEU A 15 3.82 -0.87 3.14
C LEU A 15 4.77 0.32 2.94
N ASP A 16 5.57 0.67 3.95
CA ASP A 16 6.54 1.76 3.85
C ASP A 16 7.60 1.47 2.77
N GLU A 17 8.09 0.23 2.70
CA GLU A 17 9.00 -0.21 1.64
C GLU A 17 8.36 -0.17 0.25
N ILE A 18 7.07 -0.52 0.13
CA ILE A 18 6.32 -0.41 -1.12
C ILE A 18 6.23 1.04 -1.58
N VAL A 19 5.93 1.99 -0.67
CA VAL A 19 5.89 3.42 -0.99
C VAL A 19 7.25 3.89 -1.51
N SER A 20 8.35 3.49 -0.86
CA SER A 20 9.70 3.81 -1.32
C SER A 20 9.97 3.28 -2.73
N ARG A 21 9.70 1.98 -2.96
CA ARG A 21 9.92 1.34 -4.28
C ARG A 21 9.08 1.97 -5.38
N LEU A 22 7.81 2.28 -5.11
CA LEU A 22 6.94 2.91 -6.10
C LEU A 22 7.35 4.36 -6.37
N SER A 23 7.80 5.09 -5.37
CA SER A 23 8.34 6.45 -5.56
C SER A 23 9.59 6.45 -6.43
N GLU A 24 10.48 5.47 -6.25
CA GLU A 24 11.65 5.27 -7.12
C GLU A 24 11.26 4.85 -8.54
N LYS A 25 10.21 4.02 -8.69
CA LYS A 25 9.73 3.51 -9.97
C LYS A 25 8.97 4.57 -10.79
N PHE A 26 8.28 5.49 -10.13
CA PHE A 26 7.47 6.54 -10.75
C PHE A 26 7.98 7.93 -10.33
N PRO A 27 9.21 8.32 -10.71
CA PRO A 27 9.84 9.54 -10.24
C PRO A 27 9.15 10.83 -10.72
N GLU A 28 8.32 10.74 -11.77
CA GLU A 28 7.50 11.86 -12.25
C GLU A 28 6.16 12.02 -11.51
N THR A 29 5.82 11.09 -10.61
CA THR A 29 4.60 11.12 -9.81
C THR A 29 4.90 11.72 -8.43
N ASP A 30 4.03 12.63 -7.95
CA ASP A 30 4.13 13.19 -6.60
C ASP A 30 4.08 12.08 -5.53
N SER A 31 4.95 12.19 -4.52
CA SER A 31 5.04 11.20 -3.43
C SER A 31 3.72 11.02 -2.69
N SER A 32 2.95 12.09 -2.48
CA SER A 32 1.61 12.01 -1.86
C SER A 32 0.61 11.23 -2.71
N THR A 33 0.76 11.22 -4.04
CA THR A 33 -0.06 10.41 -4.94
C THR A 33 0.31 8.94 -4.83
N VAL A 34 1.61 8.63 -4.71
CA VAL A 34 2.09 7.25 -4.46
C VAL A 34 1.58 6.74 -3.11
N GLU A 35 1.71 7.53 -2.04
CA GLU A 35 1.19 7.21 -0.70
C GLU A 35 -0.32 6.95 -0.74
N SER A 36 -1.07 7.82 -1.42
CA SER A 36 -2.52 7.67 -1.57
C SER A 36 -2.88 6.39 -2.34
N ALA A 37 -2.17 6.07 -3.43
CA ALA A 37 -2.41 4.85 -4.19
C ALA A 37 -2.15 3.58 -3.35
N VAL A 38 -1.09 3.57 -2.53
CA VAL A 38 -0.79 2.48 -1.60
C VAL A 38 -1.86 2.36 -0.52
N ALA A 39 -2.24 3.47 0.11
CA ALA A 39 -3.28 3.49 1.15
C ALA A 39 -4.63 3.02 0.59
N ASP A 40 -5.01 3.47 -0.60
CA ASP A 40 -6.24 3.06 -1.28
C ASP A 40 -6.22 1.57 -1.60
N ALA A 41 -5.09 1.05 -2.10
CA ALA A 41 -4.92 -0.37 -2.37
C ALA A 41 -4.98 -1.21 -1.08
N HIS A 42 -4.41 -0.73 0.03
CA HIS A 42 -4.41 -1.39 1.33
C HIS A 42 -5.82 -1.49 1.95
N ARG A 43 -6.60 -0.41 1.91
CA ARG A 43 -7.98 -0.37 2.45
C ARG A 43 -8.92 -1.42 1.86
N ARG A 44 -8.62 -1.93 0.66
CA ARG A 44 -9.38 -3.03 0.03
C ARG A 44 -9.30 -4.34 0.82
N PHE A 45 -8.32 -4.46 1.71
CA PHE A 45 -8.07 -5.66 2.51
C PHE A 45 -8.42 -5.49 4.00
N ASP A 46 -9.03 -4.38 4.42
CA ASP A 46 -9.33 -4.09 5.84
C ASP A 46 -10.09 -5.22 6.54
N ASP A 47 -11.03 -5.88 5.85
CA ASP A 47 -11.85 -6.97 6.40
C ASP A 47 -11.22 -8.37 6.25
N THR A 48 -9.99 -8.47 5.73
CA THR A 48 -9.33 -9.76 5.44
C THR A 48 -8.62 -10.31 6.67
N LYS A 49 -8.94 -11.58 7.03
CA LYS A 49 -8.36 -12.28 8.19
C LYS A 49 -6.95 -12.82 8.00
N ILE A 50 -6.57 -13.18 6.75
CA ILE A 50 -5.24 -13.69 6.42
C ILE A 50 -4.50 -12.60 5.66
N ARG A 51 -3.40 -12.09 6.23
CA ARG A 51 -2.76 -10.86 5.75
C ARG A 51 -1.36 -11.04 5.17
N ASP A 52 -0.79 -12.25 5.23
CA ASP A 52 0.58 -12.57 4.77
C ASP A 52 0.88 -12.12 3.33
N PHE A 53 -0.15 -12.09 2.48
CA PHE A 53 -0.02 -11.73 1.06
C PHE A 53 -0.57 -10.33 0.73
N VAL A 54 -1.13 -9.61 1.71
CA VAL A 54 -1.70 -8.26 1.49
C VAL A 54 -0.67 -7.31 0.90
N PRO A 55 0.58 -7.22 1.39
CA PRO A 55 1.58 -6.31 0.80
C PRO A 55 1.81 -6.53 -0.70
N LEU A 56 1.85 -7.79 -1.16
CA LEU A 56 2.05 -8.11 -2.57
C LEU A 56 0.90 -7.62 -3.45
N PHE A 57 -0.34 -7.78 -2.99
CA PHE A 57 -1.51 -7.30 -3.72
C PHE A 57 -1.60 -5.78 -3.71
N VAL A 58 -1.25 -5.15 -2.59
CA VAL A 58 -1.19 -3.69 -2.46
C VAL A 58 -0.22 -3.10 -3.47
N GLU A 59 1.03 -3.60 -3.51
CA GLU A 59 2.04 -3.13 -4.45
C GLU A 59 1.57 -3.26 -5.91
N ARG A 60 0.97 -4.40 -6.26
CA ARG A 60 0.45 -4.65 -7.62
C ARG A 60 -0.68 -3.69 -7.99
N HIS A 61 -1.63 -3.45 -7.08
CA HIS A 61 -2.76 -2.56 -7.32
C HIS A 61 -2.32 -1.10 -7.41
N ALA A 62 -1.44 -0.65 -6.52
CA ALA A 62 -0.89 0.70 -6.56
C ALA A 62 -0.09 0.93 -7.85
N ALA A 63 0.79 0.00 -8.24
CA ALA A 63 1.54 0.10 -9.50
C ALA A 63 0.62 0.17 -10.73
N SER A 64 -0.49 -0.59 -10.73
CA SER A 64 -1.47 -0.54 -11.82
C SER A 64 -2.19 0.81 -11.89
N ALA A 65 -2.54 1.38 -10.73
CA ALA A 65 -3.19 2.69 -10.64
C ALA A 65 -2.28 3.84 -11.07
N LEU A 66 -0.97 3.74 -10.83
CA LEU A 66 0.02 4.76 -11.21
C LEU A 66 0.43 4.68 -12.68
N SER A 67 0.29 3.51 -13.32
CA SER A 67 0.67 3.30 -14.72
C SER A 67 -0.40 3.69 -15.75
N ASN A 68 -1.57 4.15 -15.29
CA ASN A 68 -2.73 4.44 -16.12
C ASN A 68 -3.02 5.93 -16.19
#